data_AF-A0A6A4VNB5-F1
#
_entry.id   AF-A0A6A4VNB5-F1
#
_cell.length_a   1.000
_cell.length_b   1.000
_cell.length_c   1.000
_cell.angle_alpha   90.00
_cell.angle_beta   90.00
_cell.angle_gamma   90.00
#
_symmetry.space_group_name_H-M   'P 1'
#
loop_
_entity.id
_entity.type
_entity.pdbx_description
1 polymer ?
#
loop_
_entity_poly.entity_id
_entity_poly.type
_entity_poly.pdbx_seq_one_letter_code
_entity_poly.pdbx_strand_id
1 'polypeptide(L)'
;MFLLLGQEDEAQTVTECVVRGLHDARVEVREMAVQVFSGLLHCGFIDSARQQELRSEFERMACTRLSRRGRGSAPSPDHVAQLRQRHTGVLGLCAFVNAAPYDVPEHLPQTLMTLGDHVNDPPPIQTTIRKTMTNFKRTHHENWRLHRQKFTDDQLTVLTDLLVSPSYYA
;
A
#
# COMPACT_ATOMS: atom_id res chain seq x y z
N MET A 1 4.02 -15.82 18.64
CA MET A 1 3.00 -15.85 17.57
C MET A 1 1.86 -16.81 17.91
N PHE A 2 2.11 -18.11 18.13
CA PHE A 2 1.05 -19.07 18.52
C PHE A 2 0.26 -18.73 19.79
N LEU A 3 0.88 -18.05 20.78
CA LEU A 3 0.17 -17.65 22.00
C LEU A 3 -0.90 -16.57 21.77
N LEU A 4 -0.66 -15.63 20.84
CA LEU A 4 -1.62 -14.56 20.52
C LEU A 4 -2.68 -15.00 19.51
N LEU A 5 -2.38 -15.96 18.64
CA LEU A 5 -3.35 -16.51 17.68
C LEU A 5 -4.51 -17.26 18.37
N GLY A 6 -4.36 -17.65 19.63
CA GLY A 6 -5.43 -18.25 20.44
C GLY A 6 -6.28 -17.23 21.22
N GLN A 7 -5.96 -15.94 21.14
CA GLN A 7 -6.63 -14.84 21.84
C GLN A 7 -7.09 -13.79 20.83
N GLU A 8 -8.23 -14.06 20.17
CA GLU A 8 -8.76 -13.24 19.06
C GLU A 8 -8.85 -11.74 19.41
N ASP A 9 -9.26 -11.41 20.65
CA ASP A 9 -9.35 -10.04 21.14
C ASP A 9 -7.99 -9.30 21.14
N GLU A 10 -6.91 -10.00 21.46
CA GLU A 10 -5.57 -9.42 21.50
C GLU A 10 -5.00 -9.23 20.08
N ALA A 11 -5.26 -10.18 19.19
CA ALA A 11 -4.89 -10.08 17.77
C ALA A 11 -5.62 -8.91 17.09
N GLN A 12 -6.91 -8.74 17.38
CA GLN A 12 -7.68 -7.59 16.92
C GLN A 12 -7.12 -6.28 17.47
N THR A 13 -6.83 -6.21 18.77
CA THR A 13 -6.27 -5.01 19.41
C THR A 13 -4.94 -4.58 18.79
N VAL A 14 -4.04 -5.54 18.52
CA VAL A 14 -2.76 -5.27 17.85
C VAL A 14 -2.99 -4.74 16.43
N THR A 15 -3.88 -5.38 15.68
CA THR A 15 -4.23 -4.98 14.31
C THR A 15 -4.78 -3.55 14.28
N GLU A 16 -5.72 -3.22 15.17
CA GLU A 16 -6.30 -1.87 15.28
C GLU A 16 -5.26 -0.82 15.70
N CYS A 17 -4.31 -1.18 16.57
CA CYS A 17 -3.20 -0.29 16.93
C CYS A 17 -2.33 0.05 15.72
N VAL A 18 -2.00 -0.95 14.90
CA VAL A 18 -1.19 -0.75 13.69
C VAL A 18 -1.96 0.05 12.64
N VAL A 19 -3.24 -0.28 12.40
CA VAL A 19 -4.11 0.46 11.47
C VAL A 19 -4.21 1.93 11.89
N ARG A 20 -4.44 2.22 13.18
CA ARG A 20 -4.44 3.59 13.70
C ARG A 20 -3.10 4.31 13.47
N GLY A 21 -1.97 3.60 13.58
CA GLY A 21 -0.65 4.13 13.22
C GLY A 21 -0.53 4.56 11.76
N LEU A 22 -1.23 3.89 10.83
CA LEU A 22 -1.28 4.30 9.43
C LEU A 22 -2.03 5.63 9.20
N HIS A 23 -2.85 6.07 10.16
CA HIS A 23 -3.56 7.36 10.11
C HIS A 23 -2.82 8.51 10.79
N ASP A 24 -1.61 8.29 11.32
CA ASP A 24 -0.88 9.29 12.09
C ASP A 24 -0.58 10.56 11.28
N ALA A 25 -0.48 11.70 11.97
CA ALA A 25 -0.13 12.98 11.35
C ALA A 25 1.31 13.00 10.82
N ARG A 26 2.22 12.27 11.47
CA ARG A 26 3.64 12.17 11.10
C ARG A 26 3.84 11.10 10.04
N VAL A 27 4.63 11.39 9.01
CA VAL A 27 4.87 10.44 7.90
C VAL A 27 5.67 9.25 8.41
N GLU A 28 6.64 9.48 9.28
CA GLU A 28 7.56 8.50 9.84
C GLU A 28 6.81 7.43 10.66
N VAL A 29 5.78 7.82 11.41
CA VAL A 29 4.93 6.88 12.16
C VAL A 29 4.12 6.02 11.20
N ARG A 30 3.58 6.61 10.14
CA ARG A 30 2.85 5.87 9.10
C ARG A 30 3.75 4.89 8.34
N GLU A 31 4.99 5.30 8.05
CA GLU A 31 6.00 4.45 7.42
C GLU A 31 6.42 3.28 8.32
N MET A 32 6.55 3.48 9.63
CA MET A 32 6.77 2.38 10.57
C MET A 32 5.56 1.44 10.63
N ALA A 33 4.35 2.00 10.73
CA ALA A 33 3.12 1.23 10.82
C ALA A 33 2.91 0.35 9.59
N VAL A 34 3.24 0.82 8.38
CA VAL A 34 3.10 0.02 7.15
C VAL A 34 4.06 -1.17 7.11
N GLN A 35 5.27 -1.05 7.68
CA GLN A 35 6.20 -2.17 7.77
C GLN A 35 5.65 -3.26 8.70
N VAL A 36 5.13 -2.85 9.86
CA VAL A 36 4.50 -3.78 10.82
C VAL A 36 3.28 -4.43 10.18
N PHE A 37 2.40 -3.65 9.55
CA PHE A 37 1.19 -4.14 8.91
C PHE A 37 1.48 -5.16 7.82
N SER A 38 2.47 -4.89 6.96
CA SER A 38 2.92 -5.84 5.92
C SER A 38 3.43 -7.15 6.54
N GLY A 39 4.16 -7.08 7.65
CA GLY A 39 4.57 -8.26 8.41
C GLY A 39 3.40 -9.06 8.96
N LEU A 40 2.39 -8.40 9.55
CA LEU A 40 1.18 -9.05 10.08
C LEU A 40 0.39 -9.76 8.98
N LEU A 41 0.27 -9.15 7.80
CA LEU A 41 -0.33 -9.78 6.63
C LEU A 41 0.46 -11.02 6.19
N HIS A 42 1.79 -10.88 6.04
CA HIS A 42 2.66 -11.94 5.53
C HIS A 42 2.65 -13.21 6.38
N CYS A 43 2.65 -13.05 7.71
CA CYS A 43 2.67 -14.17 8.64
C CYS A 43 1.28 -14.76 8.95
N GLY A 44 0.21 -14.27 8.29
CA GLY A 44 -1.15 -14.73 8.54
C GLY A 44 -1.68 -14.39 9.93
N PHE A 45 -1.17 -13.32 10.55
CA PHE A 45 -1.65 -12.85 11.86
C PHE A 45 -3.08 -12.29 11.77
N ILE A 46 -3.42 -11.72 10.61
CA ILE A 46 -4.74 -11.22 10.28
C ILE A 46 -5.41 -12.28 9.40
N ASP A 47 -6.59 -12.74 9.78
CA ASP A 47 -7.34 -13.73 9.02
C ASP A 47 -7.81 -13.17 7.66
N SER A 48 -8.06 -14.06 6.70
CA SER A 48 -8.38 -13.67 5.33
C SER A 48 -9.64 -12.81 5.19
N ALA A 49 -10.65 -13.00 6.06
CA ALA A 49 -11.87 -12.19 6.02
C ALA A 49 -11.55 -10.75 6.43
N ARG A 50 -10.83 -10.58 7.54
CA ARG A 50 -10.39 -9.27 8.00
C ARG A 50 -9.42 -8.58 7.05
N GLN A 51 -8.53 -9.35 6.40
CA GLN A 51 -7.65 -8.81 5.35
C GLN A 51 -8.47 -8.20 4.20
N GLN A 52 -9.52 -8.89 3.74
CA GLN A 52 -10.36 -8.42 2.65
C GLN A 52 -11.14 -7.14 3.03
N GLU A 53 -11.64 -7.06 4.27
CA GLU A 53 -12.28 -5.85 4.80
C GLU A 53 -11.33 -4.66 4.82
N LEU A 54 -10.15 -4.83 5.41
CA LEU A 54 -9.12 -3.79 5.51
C LEU A 54 -8.66 -3.33 4.13
N ARG A 55 -8.47 -4.27 3.19
CA ARG A 55 -8.12 -3.93 1.81
C ARG A 55 -9.19 -3.04 1.18
N SER A 56 -10.46 -3.42 1.29
CA SER A 56 -11.58 -2.65 0.74
C SER A 56 -11.67 -1.25 1.37
N GLU A 57 -11.39 -1.14 2.66
CA GLU A 57 -11.28 0.15 3.35
C GLU A 57 -10.15 1.01 2.79
N PHE A 58 -8.95 0.44 2.60
CA PHE A 58 -7.81 1.16 2.02
C PHE A 58 -8.03 1.58 0.57
N GLU A 59 -8.70 0.77 -0.24
CA GLU A 59 -9.10 1.14 -1.62
C GLU A 59 -10.01 2.37 -1.60
N ARG A 60 -11.04 2.38 -0.74
CA ARG A 60 -11.92 3.55 -0.58
C ARG A 60 -11.15 4.79 -0.14
N MET A 61 -10.18 4.63 0.75
CA MET A 61 -9.37 5.72 1.24
C MET A 61 -8.41 6.28 0.18
N ALA A 62 -7.79 5.43 -0.64
CA ALA A 62 -6.95 5.85 -1.75
C ALA A 62 -7.72 6.73 -2.75
N CYS A 63 -9.02 6.48 -2.91
CA CYS A 63 -9.90 7.30 -3.74
C CYS A 63 -10.30 8.68 -3.12
N THR A 64 -9.82 9.04 -1.92
CA THR A 64 -10.15 10.33 -1.27
C THR A 64 -9.78 11.50 -2.17
N ARG A 65 -10.76 12.30 -2.61
CA ARG A 65 -10.53 13.44 -3.51
C ARG A 65 -9.74 14.56 -2.82
N LEU A 66 -8.65 15.00 -3.45
CA LEU A 66 -7.89 16.16 -2.98
C LEU A 66 -8.56 17.46 -3.44
N SER A 67 -8.74 18.38 -2.51
CA SER A 67 -9.14 19.76 -2.80
C SER A 67 -8.07 20.46 -3.65
N ARG A 68 -8.50 21.36 -4.54
CA ARG A 68 -7.58 22.12 -5.39
C ARG A 68 -6.70 23.01 -4.52
N ARG A 69 -5.39 22.94 -4.74
CA ARG A 69 -4.44 23.86 -4.14
C ARG A 69 -4.49 25.22 -4.87
N GLY A 70 -4.64 26.32 -4.13
CA GLY A 70 -4.45 27.66 -4.66
C GLY A 70 -2.99 27.85 -5.09
N ARG A 71 -2.73 28.43 -6.26
CA ARG A 71 -1.36 28.69 -6.72
C ARG A 71 -0.66 29.61 -5.70
N GLY A 72 0.47 29.16 -5.15
CA GLY A 72 1.29 29.93 -4.22
C GLY A 72 0.80 29.99 -2.76
N SER A 73 -0.31 29.33 -2.41
CA SER A 73 -0.78 29.28 -1.01
C SER A 73 -0.27 28.05 -0.27
N ALA A 74 -0.16 28.17 1.04
CA ALA A 74 -0.02 27.02 1.93
C ALA A 74 -1.23 26.07 1.74
N PRO A 75 -1.04 24.75 1.91
CA PRO A 75 -2.15 23.80 1.87
C PRO A 75 -3.20 24.13 2.94
N SER A 76 -4.48 24.06 2.60
CA SER A 76 -5.55 24.19 3.59
C SER A 76 -5.54 22.99 4.55
N PRO A 77 -6.04 23.13 5.78
CA PRO A 77 -6.20 22.01 6.71
C PRO A 77 -6.96 20.82 6.08
N ASP A 78 -8.00 21.10 5.28
CA ASP A 78 -8.76 20.08 4.56
C ASP A 78 -7.91 19.34 3.52
N HIS A 79 -7.09 20.06 2.76
CA HIS A 79 -6.18 19.44 1.79
C HIS A 79 -5.18 18.52 2.49
N VAL A 80 -4.61 18.96 3.61
CA VAL A 80 -3.66 18.15 4.40
C VAL A 80 -4.35 16.90 4.94
N ALA A 81 -5.58 17.02 5.46
CA ALA A 81 -6.35 15.89 5.96
C ALA A 81 -6.71 14.90 4.85
N GLN A 82 -7.14 15.38 3.69
CA GLN A 82 -7.45 14.56 2.51
C GLN A 82 -6.21 13.84 1.97
N LEU A 83 -5.08 14.55 1.88
CA LEU A 83 -3.80 13.98 1.46
C LEU A 83 -3.34 12.89 2.43
N ARG A 84 -3.50 13.12 3.73
CA ARG A 84 -3.19 12.11 4.75
C ARG A 84 -4.08 10.88 4.59
N GLN A 85 -5.40 11.06 4.48
CA GLN A 85 -6.36 9.97 4.29
C GLN A 85 -6.03 9.14 3.04
N ARG A 86 -5.75 9.83 1.92
CA ARG A 86 -5.33 9.18 0.68
C ARG A 86 -4.03 8.38 0.87
N HIS A 87 -3.02 8.99 1.48
CA HIS A 87 -1.75 8.33 1.73
C HIS A 87 -1.89 7.10 2.62
N THR A 88 -2.76 7.15 3.63
CA THR A 88 -3.07 5.98 4.46
C THR A 88 -3.65 4.83 3.63
N GLY A 89 -4.57 5.12 2.71
CA GLY A 89 -5.08 4.11 1.77
C GLY A 89 -3.98 3.50 0.91
N VAL A 90 -3.14 4.35 0.31
CA VAL A 90 -2.00 3.91 -0.51
C VAL A 90 -1.01 3.08 0.30
N LEU A 91 -0.69 3.46 1.53
CA LEU A 91 0.19 2.69 2.41
C LEU A 91 -0.39 1.31 2.71
N GLY A 92 -1.68 1.22 3.05
CA GLY A 92 -2.36 -0.05 3.26
C GLY A 92 -2.25 -0.97 2.04
N LEU A 93 -2.53 -0.47 0.84
CA LEU A 93 -2.37 -1.22 -0.41
C LEU A 93 -0.90 -1.61 -0.68
N CYS A 94 0.05 -0.73 -0.40
CA CYS A 94 1.48 -1.04 -0.49
C CYS A 94 1.89 -2.15 0.49
N ALA A 95 1.26 -2.24 1.66
CA ALA A 95 1.53 -3.32 2.61
C ALA A 95 1.11 -4.69 2.06
N PHE A 96 -0.05 -4.77 1.38
CA PHE A 96 -0.48 -5.99 0.69
C PHE A 96 0.51 -6.43 -0.38
N VAL A 97 1.07 -5.48 -1.16
CA VAL A 97 2.12 -5.78 -2.14
C VAL A 97 3.38 -6.32 -1.47
N ASN A 98 3.86 -5.64 -0.42
CA ASN A 98 5.08 -6.03 0.27
C ASN A 98 4.92 -7.32 1.10
N ALA A 99 3.69 -7.70 1.47
CA ALA A 99 3.39 -8.90 2.23
C ALA A 99 3.44 -10.20 1.40
N ALA A 100 3.48 -10.09 0.07
CA ALA A 100 3.59 -11.23 -0.85
C ALA A 100 4.93 -11.21 -1.61
N PRO A 101 6.09 -11.33 -0.93
CA PRO A 101 7.35 -11.50 -1.65
C PRO A 101 7.37 -12.87 -2.36
N TYR A 102 7.87 -12.90 -3.60
CA TYR A 102 8.01 -14.13 -4.40
C TYR A 102 6.69 -14.81 -4.79
N ASP A 103 5.55 -14.16 -4.62
CA ASP A 103 4.25 -14.67 -5.07
C ASP A 103 3.30 -13.53 -5.46
N VAL A 104 2.37 -13.85 -6.35
CA VAL A 104 1.34 -12.92 -6.83
C VAL A 104 -0.03 -13.50 -6.50
N PRO A 105 -0.62 -13.24 -5.33
CA PRO A 105 -1.97 -13.69 -5.03
C PRO A 105 -3.00 -13.01 -5.95
N GLU A 106 -4.21 -13.58 -6.09
CA GLU A 106 -5.24 -13.13 -7.04
C GLU A 106 -5.59 -11.64 -6.91
N HIS A 107 -5.50 -11.10 -5.70
CA HIS A 107 -5.76 -9.69 -5.45
C HIS A 107 -4.66 -8.74 -5.93
N LEU A 108 -3.42 -9.22 -6.02
CA LEU A 108 -2.25 -8.37 -6.19
C LEU A 108 -2.20 -7.64 -7.54
N PRO A 109 -2.54 -8.26 -8.69
CA PRO A 109 -2.61 -7.57 -9.97
C PRO A 109 -3.50 -6.32 -9.91
N GLN A 110 -4.72 -6.46 -9.37
CA GLN A 110 -5.65 -5.34 -9.26
C GLN A 110 -5.15 -4.27 -8.28
N THR A 111 -4.54 -4.67 -7.15
CA THR A 111 -3.93 -3.73 -6.20
C THR A 111 -2.82 -2.90 -6.86
N LEU A 112 -1.98 -3.52 -7.70
CA LEU A 112 -0.94 -2.80 -8.44
C LEU A 112 -1.52 -1.80 -9.45
N MET A 113 -2.65 -2.12 -10.09
CA MET A 113 -3.35 -1.18 -10.98
C MET A 113 -3.89 0.04 -10.21
N THR A 114 -4.55 -0.20 -9.06
CA THR A 114 -5.02 0.89 -8.19
C THR A 114 -3.86 1.78 -7.74
N LEU A 115 -2.71 1.20 -7.37
CA LEU A 115 -1.51 1.98 -7.05
C LEU A 115 -0.97 2.76 -8.26
N GLY A 116 -1.13 2.21 -9.46
CA GLY A 116 -0.80 2.86 -10.73
C GLY A 116 -1.49 4.21 -10.92
N ASP A 117 -2.77 4.31 -10.54
CA ASP A 117 -3.56 5.54 -10.63
C ASP A 117 -3.03 6.68 -9.74
N HIS A 118 -2.19 6.34 -8.75
CA HIS A 118 -1.67 7.27 -7.74
C HIS A 118 -0.19 7.63 -7.93
N VAL A 119 0.50 7.16 -8.98
CA VAL A 119 1.95 7.44 -9.15
C VAL A 119 2.32 8.90 -9.39
N ASN A 120 1.33 9.69 -9.82
CA ASN A 120 1.47 11.12 -10.07
C ASN A 120 0.91 11.99 -8.93
N ASP A 121 0.44 11.37 -7.84
CA ASP A 121 -0.01 12.12 -6.66
C ASP A 121 1.16 12.82 -5.96
N PRO A 122 0.90 13.94 -5.26
CA PRO A 122 1.96 14.68 -4.58
C PRO A 122 2.61 13.84 -3.46
N PRO A 123 3.86 14.16 -3.09
CA PRO A 123 4.51 13.55 -1.92
C PRO A 123 3.64 13.69 -0.66
N PRO A 124 3.62 12.68 0.23
CA PRO A 124 4.50 11.50 0.23
C PRO A 124 4.05 10.31 -0.65
N ILE A 125 2.87 10.39 -1.28
CA ILE A 125 2.23 9.24 -1.96
C ILE A 125 3.10 8.65 -3.06
N GLN A 126 3.56 9.49 -3.99
CA GLN A 126 4.41 9.04 -5.09
C GLN A 126 5.68 8.34 -4.60
N THR A 127 6.33 8.86 -3.55
CA THR A 127 7.56 8.26 -2.99
C THR A 127 7.29 6.86 -2.44
N THR A 128 6.20 6.71 -1.70
CA THR A 128 5.76 5.41 -1.14
C THR A 128 5.50 4.37 -2.24
N ILE A 129 4.82 4.77 -3.31
CA ILE A 129 4.52 3.85 -4.43
C ILE A 129 5.79 3.45 -5.15
N ARG A 130 6.69 4.40 -5.47
CA ARG A 130 7.97 4.09 -6.13
C ARG A 130 8.83 3.13 -5.31
N LYS A 131 8.90 3.31 -4.00
CA LYS A 131 9.61 2.39 -3.09
C LYS A 131 9.00 0.99 -3.13
N THR A 132 7.68 0.89 -3.09
CA THR A 132 6.95 -0.38 -3.17
C THR A 132 7.16 -1.08 -4.51
N MET A 133 7.08 -0.35 -5.63
CA MET A 133 7.32 -0.89 -6.97
C MET A 133 8.75 -1.39 -7.16
N THR A 134 9.73 -0.67 -6.59
CA THR A 134 11.14 -1.09 -6.58
C THR A 134 11.32 -2.41 -5.82
N ASN A 135 10.68 -2.52 -4.64
CA ASN A 135 10.71 -3.75 -3.85
C ASN A 135 10.02 -4.91 -4.56
N PHE A 136 8.84 -4.68 -5.14
CA PHE A 136 8.10 -5.68 -5.91
C PHE A 136 8.95 -6.22 -7.06
N LYS A 137 9.55 -5.34 -7.87
CA LYS A 137 10.47 -5.72 -8.96
C LYS A 137 11.62 -6.57 -8.44
N ARG A 138 12.24 -6.15 -7.32
CA ARG A 138 13.36 -6.87 -6.70
C ARG A 138 12.95 -8.27 -6.22
N THR A 139 11.79 -8.45 -5.61
CA THR A 139 11.38 -9.75 -5.06
C THR A 139 10.76 -10.70 -6.08
N HIS A 140 10.31 -10.21 -7.25
CA HIS A 140 9.63 -11.04 -8.26
C HIS A 140 10.45 -11.30 -9.52
N HIS A 141 11.69 -10.79 -9.60
CA HIS A 141 12.48 -10.84 -10.84
C HIS A 141 12.87 -12.27 -11.28
N GLU A 142 13.31 -13.14 -10.36
CA GLU A 142 13.82 -14.47 -10.70
C GLU A 142 12.74 -15.34 -11.38
N ASN A 143 11.53 -15.30 -10.83
CA ASN A 143 10.39 -16.10 -11.30
C ASN A 143 9.39 -15.27 -12.13
N TRP A 144 9.83 -14.16 -12.72
CA TRP A 144 8.94 -13.23 -13.43
C TRP A 144 8.15 -13.89 -14.55
N ARG A 145 8.72 -14.90 -15.22
CA ARG A 145 8.03 -15.69 -16.27
C ARG A 145 6.76 -16.38 -15.78
N LEU A 146 6.73 -16.79 -14.51
CA LEU A 146 5.55 -17.39 -13.88
C LEU A 146 4.62 -16.29 -13.37
N HIS A 147 5.16 -15.31 -12.64
CA HIS A 147 4.37 -14.23 -12.05
C HIS A 147 3.58 -13.43 -13.10
N ARG A 148 4.19 -13.14 -14.26
CA ARG A 148 3.53 -12.38 -15.33
C ARG A 148 2.28 -13.07 -15.90
N GLN A 149 2.14 -14.38 -15.73
CA GLN A 149 0.96 -15.14 -16.21
C GLN A 149 -0.29 -14.85 -15.37
N LYS A 150 -0.12 -14.26 -14.17
CA LYS A 150 -1.24 -13.87 -13.31
C LYS A 150 -1.79 -12.48 -13.63
N PHE A 151 -1.26 -11.81 -14.65
CA PHE A 151 -1.67 -10.50 -15.11
C PHE A 151 -2.27 -10.60 -16.51
N THR A 152 -3.21 -9.71 -16.83
CA THR A 152 -3.67 -9.52 -18.21
C THR A 152 -2.63 -8.72 -19.02
N ASP A 153 -2.72 -8.76 -20.35
CA ASP A 153 -1.81 -8.00 -21.21
C ASP A 153 -1.91 -6.47 -20.96
N ASP A 154 -3.12 -5.96 -20.71
CA ASP A 154 -3.34 -4.56 -20.33
C ASP A 154 -2.66 -4.22 -19.00
N GLN A 155 -2.78 -5.10 -18.00
CA GLN A 155 -2.13 -4.91 -16.70
C GLN A 155 -0.61 -4.95 -16.82
N LEU A 156 -0.05 -5.83 -17.66
CA LEU A 156 1.39 -5.91 -17.91
C LEU A 156 1.93 -4.65 -18.59
N THR A 157 1.13 -4.04 -19.47
CA THR A 157 1.47 -2.76 -20.11
C THR A 157 1.60 -1.67 -19.07
N VAL A 158 0.57 -1.48 -18.24
CA VAL A 158 0.60 -0.50 -17.14
C VAL A 158 1.76 -0.78 -16.18
N LEU A 159 1.94 -2.05 -15.79
CA LEU A 159 3.02 -2.42 -14.87
C LEU A 159 4.41 -2.14 -15.43
N THR A 160 4.61 -2.30 -16.74
CA THR A 160 5.89 -1.95 -17.38
C THR A 160 6.19 -0.46 -17.22
N ASP A 161 5.22 0.41 -17.46
CA ASP A 161 5.39 1.86 -17.29
C ASP A 161 5.71 2.24 -15.83
N LEU A 162 5.08 1.55 -14.87
CA LEU A 162 5.34 1.73 -13.44
C LEU A 162 6.77 1.31 -13.04
N LEU A 163 7.30 0.25 -13.65
CA LEU A 163 8.59 -0.37 -13.30
C LEU A 163 9.80 0.16 -14.08
N VAL A 164 9.58 0.97 -15.12
CA VAL A 164 10.63 1.60 -15.96
C VAL A 164 11.08 2.96 -15.41
N SER A 165 10.30 3.57 -14.51
CA SER A 165 10.68 4.81 -13.84
C SER A 165 12.06 4.68 -13.14
N PRO A 166 13.07 5.51 -13.50
CA PRO A 166 14.39 5.45 -12.88
C PRO A 166 14.28 5.67 -11.37
N SER A 167 14.90 4.79 -10.58
CA SER A 167 15.06 4.92 -9.13
C SER A 167 16.09 5.97 -8.70
N TYR A 168 16.52 6.84 -9.63
CA TYR A 168 17.71 7.70 -9.51
C TYR A 168 17.36 9.18 -9.73
N TYR A 169 16.55 9.76 -8.85
CA TYR A 169 16.61 11.20 -8.55
C TYR A 169 16.21 11.35 -7.07
N ALA A 170 17.21 11.18 -6.20
CA ALA A 170 17.21 11.65 -4.83
C ALA A 170 18.09 12.90 -4.75
#